data_AF-A0A538AA77-F1
#
_entry.id   AF-A0A538AA77-F1
#
_cell.length_a   1.000
_cell.length_b   1.000
_cell.length_c   1.000
_cell.angle_alpha   90.00
_cell.angle_beta   90.00
_cell.angle_gamma   90.00
#
_symmetry.space_group_name_H-M   'P 1'
#
loop_
_entity.id
_entity.type
_entity.pdbx_description
1 polymer ?
#
loop_
_entity_poly.entity_id
_entity_poly.type
_entity_poly.pdbx_seq_one_letter_code
_entity_poly.pdbx_strand_id
1 'polypeptide(L)' 'MQYLRVASYKITKGTFPEIIDTAKEGMLRTFKAQPGFIRYGIADTGAGTCLSISLWETRTQAEA' A
#
# COMPACT_ATOMS: atom_id res chain seq x y z
N MET A 1 -1.57 19.97 -3.95
CA MET A 1 -0.43 19.17 -3.41
C MET A 1 -0.99 17.79 -3.07
N GLN A 2 -0.32 16.69 -3.42
CA GLN A 2 -0.73 15.33 -3.04
C GLN A 2 0.28 14.75 -2.05
N TYR A 3 -0.14 13.81 -1.22
CA TYR A 3 0.68 13.25 -0.13
C TYR A 3 0.87 11.75 -0.31
N LEU A 4 2.13 11.32 -0.21
CA LEU A 4 2.53 9.93 -0.38
C LEU A 4 2.76 9.28 0.99
N ARG A 5 2.15 8.12 1.21
CA ARG A 5 2.49 7.22 2.31
C ARG A 5 3.26 6.03 1.73
N VAL A 6 4.42 5.74 2.33
CA VAL A 6 5.22 4.57 1.97
C VAL A 6 5.43 3.72 3.23
N ALA A 7 5.10 2.44 3.14
CA ALA A 7 5.35 1.46 4.18
C ALA A 7 6.20 0.32 3.61
N SER A 8 7.23 -0.09 4.35
CA SER A 8 8.07 -1.23 3.99
C SER A 8 7.67 -2.45 4.80
N TYR A 9 7.51 -3.58 4.12
CA TYR A 9 7.15 -4.85 4.72
C TYR A 9 8.18 -5.91 4.35
N LYS A 10 8.50 -6.77 5.33
CA LYS A 10 9.22 -8.02 5.09
C LYS A 10 8.21 -9.13 4.87
N ILE A 11 8.34 -9.84 3.76
CA ILE A 11 7.57 -11.03 3.44
C ILE A 11 8.12 -12.17 4.29
N THR A 12 7.36 -12.54 5.32
CA THR A 12 7.71 -13.65 6.23
C THR A 12 7.14 -14.99 5.78
N LYS A 13 6.11 -14.96 4.92
CA LYS A 13 5.43 -16.14 4.38
C LYS A 13 4.83 -15.82 3.00
N GLY A 14 4.87 -16.82 2.11
CA GLY A 14 4.37 -16.70 0.74
C GLY A 14 5.33 -15.96 -0.19
N THR A 15 4.84 -15.65 -1.38
CA THR A 15 5.55 -15.00 -2.48
C THR A 15 4.97 -13.62 -2.76
N PHE A 16 5.75 -12.74 -3.41
CA PHE A 16 5.28 -11.41 -3.76
C PHE A 16 3.95 -11.40 -4.55
N PRO A 17 3.73 -12.25 -5.57
CA PRO A 17 2.42 -12.32 -6.24
C PRO A 17 1.26 -12.65 -5.31
N GLU A 18 1.44 -13.57 -4.35
CA GLU A 18 0.41 -13.91 -3.36
C GLU A 18 0.11 -12.71 -2.43
N ILE A 19 1.14 -11.93 -2.09
CA ILE A 19 0.97 -10.68 -1.33
C ILE A 19 0.19 -9.64 -2.13
N ILE A 20 0.43 -9.52 -3.45
CA ILE A 20 -0.32 -8.62 -4.32
C ILE A 20 -1.81 -8.96 -4.28
N ASP A 21 -2.17 -10.23 -4.43
CA ASP A 21 -3.57 -10.65 -4.43
C ASP A 21 -4.23 -10.42 -3.06
N THR A 22 -3.53 -10.76 -1.98
CA THR A 22 -3.99 -10.46 -0.61
C THR A 22 -4.23 -8.97 -0.40
N ALA A 23 -3.34 -8.11 -0.93
CA ALA A 23 -3.45 -6.68 -0.77
C ALA A 23 -4.55 -6.05 -1.63
N LYS A 24 -4.95 -6.66 -2.75
CA LYS A 24 -6.12 -6.22 -3.53
C LYS A 24 -7.42 -6.38 -2.74
N GLU A 25 -7.57 -7.50 -2.05
CA GLU A 25 -8.77 -7.80 -1.25
C GLU A 25 -8.76 -7.11 0.12
N GLY A 26 -7.56 -6.91 0.69
CA GLY A 26 -7.34 -6.22 1.97
C GLY A 26 -7.07 -4.72 1.80
N MET A 27 -5.79 -4.33 1.85
CA MET A 27 -5.38 -2.92 1.94
C MET A 27 -5.99 -2.02 0.86
N LEU A 28 -6.00 -2.45 -0.40
CA LEU A 28 -6.59 -1.66 -1.48
C LEU A 28 -8.08 -1.40 -1.25
N ARG A 29 -8.82 -2.40 -0.80
CA ARG A 29 -10.25 -2.26 -0.48
C ARG A 29 -10.45 -1.31 0.70
N THR A 30 -9.63 -1.42 1.74
CA THR A 30 -9.66 -0.52 2.89
C THR A 30 -9.35 0.92 2.49
N PHE A 31 -8.28 1.16 1.73
CA PHE A 31 -7.92 2.51 1.30
C PHE A 31 -8.95 3.12 0.35
N LYS A 32 -9.54 2.34 -0.57
CA LYS A 32 -10.63 2.81 -1.42
C LYS A 32 -11.87 3.29 -0.65
N ALA A 33 -12.09 2.78 0.56
CA ALA A 33 -13.21 3.20 1.40
C ALA A 33 -12.91 4.48 2.21
N GLN A 34 -11.65 4.95 2.23
CA GLN A 34 -11.24 6.12 3.00
C GLN A 34 -11.35 7.40 2.17
N PRO A 35 -11.80 8.53 2.78
CA PRO A 35 -11.84 9.82 2.11
C PRO A 35 -10.44 10.28 1.66
N GLY A 36 -10.36 10.84 0.45
CA GLY A 36 -9.15 11.41 -0.12
C GLY A 36 -8.11 10.41 -0.60
N PHE A 37 -8.46 9.12 -0.69
CA PHE A 37 -7.63 8.12 -1.36
C PHE A 37 -7.63 8.34 -2.88
N ILE A 38 -6.43 8.33 -3.48
CA ILE A 38 -6.25 8.54 -4.93
C ILE A 38 -5.75 7.27 -5.61
N ARG A 39 -4.67 6.67 -5.09
CA ARG A 39 -4.02 5.52 -5.71
C ARG A 39 -3.28 4.68 -4.69
N TYR A 40 -3.20 3.38 -4.98
CA TYR A 40 -2.39 2.43 -4.24
C TYR A 40 -1.55 1.60 -5.22
N GLY A 41 -0.33 1.30 -4.83
CA GLY A 41 0.59 0.45 -5.55
C GLY A 41 1.47 -0.32 -4.59
N ILE A 42 2.00 -1.45 -5.06
CA ILE A 42 2.95 -2.25 -4.30
C ILE A 42 4.13 -2.52 -5.22
N ALA A 43 5.34 -2.33 -4.72
CA ALA A 43 6.57 -2.59 -5.43
C ALA A 43 7.35 -3.72 -4.73
N ASP A 44 7.89 -4.64 -5.53
CA ASP A 44 8.90 -5.59 -5.05
C ASP A 44 10.24 -4.86 -4.93
N THR A 45 10.92 -5.04 -3.82
CA THR A 45 12.26 -4.46 -3.58
C THR A 45 13.35 -5.52 -3.55
N GLY A 46 13.02 -6.78 -3.83
CA GLY A 46 13.92 -7.91 -3.72
C GLY A 46 14.13 -8.34 -2.26
N ALA A 47 14.95 -9.38 -2.05
CA ALA A 47 15.32 -9.88 -0.72
C ALA A 47 14.14 -10.22 0.21
N GLY A 48 12.96 -10.53 -0.35
CA GLY A 48 11.76 -10.80 0.43
C GLY A 48 11.18 -9.55 1.11
N THR A 49 11.41 -8.36 0.57
CA THR A 49 10.77 -7.12 1.04
C THR A 49 9.92 -6.49 -0.06
N CYS A 50 8.82 -5.86 0.34
CA CYS A 50 7.98 -5.08 -0.55
C CYS A 50 7.66 -3.70 0.04
N LEU A 51 7.34 -2.76 -0.84
CA LEU A 51 6.84 -1.44 -0.49
C LEU A 51 5.37 -1.33 -0.83
N SER A 52 4.59 -0.86 0.14
CA SER A 52 3.22 -0.41 -0.03
C SER A 52 3.22 1.11 -0.19
N ILE A 53 2.66 1.60 -1.28
CA ILE A 53 2.68 3.00 -1.67
C ILE A 53 1.24 3.47 -1.87
N SER A 54 0.77 4.44 -1.08
CA SER A 54 -0.55 5.07 -1.26
C SER A 54 -0.47 6.58 -1.41
N LEU A 55 -1.33 7.13 -2.27
CA LEU A 55 -1.40 8.55 -2.60
C LEU A 55 -2.73 9.13 -2.11
N TRP A 56 -2.65 10.29 -1.47
CA TRP A 56 -3.75 10.93 -0.74
C TRP A 56 -3.87 12.42 -1.06
N GLU A 57 -5.07 12.97 -0.90
CA GLU A 57 -5.36 14.39 -1.10
C GLU A 57 -4.73 15.27 0.00
N THR A 58 -4.73 14.80 1.25
CA THR A 58 -4.20 15.54 2.39
C THR A 58 -3.21 14.71 3.21
N ARG A 59 -2.36 15.42 3.95
CA ARG A 59 -1.38 14.80 4.86
C ARG A 59 -2.05 13.98 5.96
N THR A 60 -3.07 14.54 6.59
CA THR A 60 -3.80 13.88 7.69
C THR A 60 -4.41 12.55 7.23
N GLN A 61 -4.93 12.49 6.00
CA GLN A 61 -5.44 11.24 5.43
C GLN A 61 -4.33 10.23 5.14
N ALA A 62 -3.15 10.68 4.70
CA ALA A 62 -2.00 9.79 4.48
C ALA A 62 -1.45 9.19 5.79
N GLU A 63 -1.58 9.91 6.91
CA GLU A 63 -1.05 9.51 8.22
C GLU A 63 -2.04 8.69 9.08
N ALA A 64 -3.33 8.67 8.71
CA ALA A 64 -4.38 7.91 9.40
C ALA A 64 -4.19 6.38 9.30
#